data_AF-A0A7C8AJ91-F1
#
_entry.id   AF-A0A7C8AJ91-F1
#
_cell.length_a   1.000
_cell.length_b   1.000
_cell.length_c   1.000
_cell.angle_alpha   90.00
_cell.angle_beta   90.00
_cell.angle_gamma   90.00
#
_symmetry.space_group_name_H-M   'P 1'
#
loop_
_entity.id
_entity.type
_entity.pdbx_description
1 polymer ?
#
loop_
_entity_poly.entity_id
_entity_poly.type
_entity_poly.pdbx_seq_one_letter_code
_entity_poly.pdbx_strand_id
1 'polypeptide(L)'
;MKATGRSCGEKADGKPIARGATSVRLVLIRAARTLVGPWTRENLLGWLRVICFLLVLLWLVVQPFTIPTESMAPTLHGDARFLRGDRVLVNKLAYGPRLPFTNTRLFHLAAPRRWDVVVFRSTDQRTPRRVLIKRVVGLPGEHVQIRDEKVYIDGVLVEPPPQLRDVLCYTTQLEPSEAELKRRTLELGKRNRPHPALNSENRTVQTLYAELDRLAALFDGREVGSLSEPEVDALIAQLSPVSRAVARGALTRETSWMYRLNYGIHPGSVFSVVPRGCYLLLGDNSAHSVDSRLYGWVPNGHILGRAFCIFWPFGRRRDLTGFSTTAWGRLALWGIPALLVVYEALRTQVVVSWRVSGAAAGGSLRKGDRVLINRLAFGLRVPFARRGTILRRAPCRGDVVAYRLGAGAPAIGRVIGLPGDVLPTAGEHGALQSPPREYVVSPGGECEAARVARRNLVGRVCAVWWPINRIHRVGPARTDG
;
A
#
# COMPACT_ATOMS: atom_id res chain seq x y z
N MET A 1 70.09 -31.19 42.58
CA MET A 1 69.82 -32.48 43.24
C MET A 1 68.40 -32.91 42.92
N LYS A 2 68.28 -34.15 42.43
CA LYS A 2 67.15 -35.11 42.46
C LYS A 2 65.70 -34.67 42.18
N ALA A 3 65.15 -35.39 41.20
CA ALA A 3 63.75 -35.60 40.86
C ALA A 3 62.90 -36.23 41.98
N THR A 4 61.59 -36.01 41.90
CA THR A 4 60.44 -36.96 42.01
C THR A 4 59.15 -36.11 42.03
N GLY A 5 58.03 -36.33 41.34
CA GLY A 5 57.54 -37.47 40.57
C GLY A 5 56.09 -37.80 40.96
N ARG A 6 55.12 -37.53 40.06
CA ARG A 6 53.74 -38.10 39.93
C ARG A 6 52.69 -37.67 40.99
N SER A 7 51.37 -37.58 40.71
CA SER A 7 50.52 -38.10 39.62
C SER A 7 49.12 -37.44 39.61
N CYS A 8 48.49 -37.39 38.42
CA CYS A 8 47.04 -37.55 38.07
C CYS A 8 45.97 -36.85 38.94
N GLY A 9 44.99 -36.08 38.44
CA GLY A 9 44.46 -35.86 37.10
C GLY A 9 42.92 -35.90 37.17
N GLU A 10 42.19 -34.87 36.73
CA GLU A 10 40.81 -35.06 36.24
C GLU A 10 40.37 -33.89 35.35
N LYS A 11 39.84 -34.23 34.18
CA LYS A 11 39.37 -33.33 33.14
C LYS A 11 38.05 -32.69 33.55
N ALA A 12 37.94 -31.37 33.41
CA ALA A 12 36.64 -30.70 33.27
C ALA A 12 36.54 -30.16 31.84
N ASP A 13 35.77 -30.86 31.01
CA ASP A 13 35.45 -30.50 29.63
C ASP A 13 34.72 -29.15 29.57
N GLY A 14 35.45 -28.10 29.21
CA GLY A 14 34.88 -26.83 28.78
C GLY A 14 34.30 -26.94 27.37
N LYS A 15 33.03 -27.36 27.24
CA LYS A 15 32.28 -27.18 25.99
C LYS A 15 31.97 -25.69 25.78
N PRO A 16 32.24 -25.10 24.61
CA PRO A 16 31.85 -23.73 24.32
C PRO A 16 30.32 -23.62 24.28
N ILE A 17 29.79 -22.66 25.03
CA ILE A 17 28.36 -22.32 25.04
C ILE A 17 27.93 -22.00 23.60
N ALA A 18 27.01 -22.80 23.08
CA ALA A 18 26.41 -22.64 21.77
C ALA A 18 25.77 -21.25 21.64
N ARG A 19 26.42 -20.37 20.86
CA ARG A 19 25.76 -19.26 20.18
C ARG A 19 24.87 -19.86 19.11
N GLY A 20 23.55 -19.86 19.29
CA GLY A 20 22.68 -20.25 18.18
C GLY A 20 21.27 -20.61 18.60
N ALA A 21 20.39 -19.62 18.59
CA ALA A 21 19.01 -19.69 18.10
C ALA A 21 18.28 -18.46 18.62
N THR A 22 18.40 -17.32 17.92
CA THR A 22 17.48 -16.21 18.15
C THR A 22 16.10 -16.68 17.73
N SER A 23 15.31 -17.18 18.68
CA SER A 23 13.99 -17.72 18.39
C SER A 23 13.16 -16.72 17.58
N VAL A 24 12.45 -17.17 16.56
CA VAL A 24 11.57 -16.33 15.71
C VAL A 24 10.63 -15.46 16.56
N ARG A 25 10.22 -15.99 17.72
CA ARG A 25 9.46 -15.28 18.75
C ARG A 25 10.16 -14.03 19.28
N LEU A 26 11.47 -14.08 19.53
CA LEU A 26 12.28 -12.95 19.99
C LEU A 26 12.40 -11.86 18.91
N VAL A 27 12.51 -12.26 17.64
CA VAL A 27 12.50 -11.36 16.49
C VAL A 27 11.15 -10.64 16.37
N LEU A 28 10.04 -11.38 16.47
CA LEU A 28 8.69 -10.83 16.42
C LEU A 28 8.38 -9.88 17.59
N ILE A 29 8.81 -10.22 18.81
CA ILE A 29 8.63 -9.35 19.99
C ILE A 29 9.42 -8.05 19.83
N ARG A 30 10.66 -8.11 19.30
CA ARG A 30 11.45 -6.92 19.01
C ARG A 30 10.79 -6.06 17.93
N ALA A 31 10.36 -6.65 16.82
CA ALA A 31 9.66 -5.94 15.75
C ALA A 31 8.38 -5.24 16.26
N ALA A 32 7.56 -5.92 17.07
CA ALA A 32 6.35 -5.34 17.65
C ALA A 32 6.65 -4.16 18.60
N ARG A 33 7.73 -4.24 19.39
CA ARG A 33 8.18 -3.12 20.24
C ARG A 33 8.70 -1.94 19.43
N THR A 34 9.36 -2.18 18.30
CA THR A 34 9.79 -1.11 17.40
C THR A 34 8.60 -0.37 16.81
N LEU A 35 7.54 -1.09 16.41
CA LEU A 35 6.35 -0.51 15.76
C LEU A 35 5.42 0.23 16.73
N VAL A 36 5.28 -0.23 17.98
CA VAL A 36 4.27 0.28 18.94
C VAL A 36 4.90 0.90 20.20
N GLY A 37 6.24 0.88 20.31
CA GLY A 37 6.96 1.36 21.49
C GLY A 37 7.18 2.88 21.51
N PRO A 38 7.66 3.41 22.65
CA PRO A 38 7.97 4.84 22.79
C PRO A 38 9.11 5.27 21.86
N TRP A 39 9.15 6.57 21.51
CA TRP A 39 10.19 7.18 20.67
C TRP A 39 11.56 7.22 21.40
N THR A 40 12.25 6.08 21.40
CA THR A 40 13.62 5.93 21.92
C THR A 40 14.61 5.86 20.76
N ARG A 41 15.91 6.12 21.01
CA ARG A 41 16.95 6.02 19.97
C ARG A 41 16.99 4.65 19.28
N GLU A 42 16.81 3.57 20.04
CA GLU A 42 16.77 2.20 19.50
C GLU A 42 15.55 1.97 18.60
N ASN A 43 14.36 2.43 19.00
CA ASN A 43 13.16 2.32 18.19
C ASN A 43 13.23 3.21 16.94
N LEU A 44 13.83 4.39 17.03
CA LEU A 44 14.05 5.27 15.89
C LEU A 44 14.97 4.60 14.84
N LEU A 45 16.08 3.99 15.27
CA LEU A 45 16.94 3.21 14.39
C LEU A 45 16.20 2.02 13.76
N GLY A 46 15.32 1.38 14.53
CA GLY A 46 14.44 0.33 14.04
C GLY A 46 13.48 0.83 12.96
N TRP A 47 12.82 1.98 13.17
CA TRP A 47 11.97 2.63 12.17
C TRP A 47 12.75 3.02 10.91
N LEU A 48 13.95 3.57 11.05
CA LEU A 48 14.81 3.89 9.91
C LEU A 48 15.14 2.64 9.07
N ARG A 49 15.43 1.50 9.72
CA ARG A 49 15.65 0.23 9.00
C ARG A 49 14.38 -0.26 8.29
N VAL A 50 13.21 -0.14 8.94
CA VAL A 50 11.92 -0.50 8.32
C VAL A 50 11.60 0.40 7.13
N ILE A 51 11.79 1.71 7.27
CA ILE A 51 11.59 2.69 6.19
C ILE A 51 12.58 2.43 5.05
N CYS A 52 13.86 2.25 5.36
CA CYS A 52 14.87 1.93 4.35
C CYS A 52 14.53 0.63 3.61
N PHE A 53 14.16 -0.43 4.34
CA PHE A 53 13.71 -1.68 3.75
C PHE A 53 12.47 -1.48 2.86
N LEU A 54 11.47 -0.74 3.33
CA LEU A 54 10.27 -0.44 2.56
C LEU A 54 10.60 0.38 1.30
N LEU A 55 11.48 1.36 1.38
CA LEU A 55 11.94 2.16 0.24
C LEU A 55 12.68 1.29 -0.79
N VAL A 56 13.54 0.37 -0.35
CA VAL A 56 14.22 -0.59 -1.24
C VAL A 56 13.20 -1.54 -1.87
N LEU A 57 12.26 -2.06 -1.09
CA LEU A 57 11.19 -2.94 -1.59
C LEU A 57 10.32 -2.22 -2.63
N LEU A 58 9.90 -0.98 -2.34
CA LEU A 58 9.16 -0.15 -3.29
C LEU A 58 10.01 0.11 -4.54
N TRP A 59 11.26 0.53 -4.38
CA TRP A 59 12.13 0.82 -5.51
C TRP A 59 12.32 -0.41 -6.44
N LEU A 60 12.51 -1.60 -5.86
CA LEU A 60 12.78 -2.84 -6.58
C LEU A 60 11.50 -3.46 -7.19
N VAL A 61 10.39 -3.47 -6.45
CA VAL A 61 9.19 -4.23 -6.80
C VAL A 61 8.07 -3.36 -7.36
N VAL A 62 7.78 -2.23 -6.68
CA VAL A 62 6.57 -1.42 -6.94
C VAL A 62 6.92 0.06 -7.08
N GLN A 63 6.85 0.56 -8.32
CA GLN A 63 7.09 1.99 -8.57
C GLN A 63 5.78 2.76 -8.79
N PRO A 64 5.57 3.89 -8.11
CA PRO A 64 4.47 4.81 -8.42
C PRO A 64 4.80 5.67 -9.66
N PHE A 65 3.80 5.89 -10.51
CA PHE A 65 3.85 6.82 -11.65
C PHE A 65 2.65 7.77 -11.64
N THR A 66 2.87 9.00 -12.09
CA THR A 66 1.81 9.99 -12.33
C THR A 66 1.37 9.96 -13.79
N ILE A 67 0.06 10.08 -14.03
CA ILE A 67 -0.52 10.11 -15.37
C ILE A 67 -0.83 11.56 -15.75
N PRO A 68 -0.10 12.17 -16.70
CA PRO A 68 -0.28 13.58 -17.03
C PRO A 68 -0.94 13.81 -18.40
N THR A 69 -1.46 12.76 -19.06
CA THR A 69 -2.16 12.81 -20.36
C THR A 69 -3.37 11.89 -20.39
N GLU A 70 -4.35 12.22 -21.21
CA GLU A 70 -5.61 11.50 -21.35
C GLU A 70 -5.59 10.36 -22.40
N SER A 71 -4.42 9.97 -22.89
CA SER A 71 -4.31 8.94 -23.94
C SER A 71 -4.80 7.54 -23.52
N MET A 72 -5.01 7.35 -22.21
CA MET A 72 -5.52 6.12 -21.62
C MET A 72 -6.93 6.30 -21.04
N ALA A 73 -7.60 7.43 -21.29
CA ALA A 73 -8.97 7.64 -20.85
C ALA A 73 -9.93 6.69 -21.59
N PRO A 74 -11.05 6.27 -20.97
CA PRO A 74 -11.48 6.51 -19.59
C PRO A 74 -10.75 5.65 -18.53
N THR A 75 -9.91 4.68 -18.93
CA THR A 75 -9.23 3.77 -17.98
C THR A 75 -8.34 4.52 -17.00
N LEU A 76 -7.56 5.48 -17.47
CA LEU A 76 -6.72 6.37 -16.67
C LEU A 76 -6.99 7.82 -17.07
N HIS A 77 -7.24 8.68 -16.09
CA HIS A 77 -7.41 10.11 -16.31
C HIS A 77 -6.09 10.83 -16.09
N GLY A 78 -5.69 11.61 -17.09
CA GLY A 78 -4.50 12.42 -17.01
C GLY A 78 -4.81 13.85 -16.57
N ASP A 79 -4.02 14.38 -15.65
CA ASP A 79 -4.00 15.81 -15.34
C ASP A 79 -2.57 16.18 -14.93
N ALA A 80 -2.03 17.23 -15.55
CA ALA A 80 -0.67 17.70 -15.29
C ALA A 80 -0.53 18.35 -13.90
N ARG A 81 -1.63 18.81 -13.29
CA ARG A 81 -1.63 19.48 -11.98
C ARG A 81 -1.35 18.50 -10.85
N PHE A 82 -0.63 18.98 -9.84
CA PHE A 82 -0.26 18.18 -8.68
C PHE A 82 -1.50 17.56 -7.99
N LEU A 83 -1.48 16.24 -7.83
CA LEU A 83 -2.52 15.43 -7.17
C LEU A 83 -3.90 15.43 -7.84
N ARG A 84 -4.08 15.98 -9.04
CA ARG A 84 -5.38 15.93 -9.75
C ARG A 84 -5.51 14.74 -10.71
N GLY A 85 -4.40 14.31 -11.31
CA GLY A 85 -4.37 13.16 -12.23
C GLY A 85 -4.26 11.82 -11.48
N ASP A 86 -4.52 10.74 -12.21
CA ASP A 86 -4.36 9.40 -11.66
C ASP A 86 -2.90 9.10 -11.32
N ARG A 87 -2.70 8.35 -10.25
CA ARG A 87 -1.41 7.75 -9.92
C ARG A 87 -1.54 6.24 -9.86
N VAL A 88 -0.65 5.59 -10.60
CA VAL A 88 -0.66 4.14 -10.77
C VAL A 88 0.53 3.51 -10.07
N LEU A 89 0.31 2.34 -9.50
CA LEU A 89 1.38 1.45 -9.04
C LEU A 89 1.72 0.46 -10.16
N VAL A 90 3.02 0.33 -10.41
CA VAL A 90 3.57 -0.54 -11.44
C VAL A 90 4.39 -1.64 -10.79
N ASN A 91 4.04 -2.89 -11.09
CA ASN A 91 4.80 -4.06 -10.70
C ASN A 91 5.94 -4.27 -11.70
N LYS A 92 7.17 -4.00 -11.26
CA LYS A 92 8.40 -4.18 -12.05
C LYS A 92 8.79 -5.63 -12.21
N LEU A 93 8.45 -6.47 -11.22
CA LEU A 93 8.77 -7.89 -11.23
C LEU A 93 7.83 -8.71 -12.11
N ALA A 94 6.69 -8.15 -12.53
CA ALA A 94 5.69 -8.85 -13.33
C ALA A 94 6.28 -9.58 -14.56
N TYR A 95 7.34 -9.03 -15.16
CA TYR A 95 7.98 -9.57 -16.35
C TYR A 95 9.45 -9.99 -16.12
N GLY A 96 9.88 -10.08 -14.86
CA GLY A 96 11.23 -10.47 -14.46
C GLY A 96 12.08 -9.33 -13.88
N PRO A 97 12.97 -9.63 -12.91
CA PRO A 97 13.81 -8.64 -12.26
C PRO A 97 14.81 -8.03 -13.23
N ARG A 98 15.06 -6.73 -13.05
CA ARG A 98 15.98 -5.94 -13.87
C ARG A 98 17.27 -5.67 -13.12
N LEU A 99 18.37 -5.68 -13.86
CA LEU A 99 19.64 -5.18 -13.35
C LEU A 99 19.50 -3.67 -13.06
N PRO A 100 19.91 -3.20 -11.88
CA PRO A 100 19.94 -1.77 -11.57
C PRO A 100 20.60 -0.98 -12.69
N PHE A 101 20.05 0.20 -13.02
CA PHE A 101 20.60 1.15 -14.00
C PHE A 101 20.63 0.69 -15.47
N THR A 102 20.26 -0.56 -15.79
CA THR A 102 20.24 -1.08 -17.17
C THR A 102 18.81 -1.39 -17.65
N ASN A 103 18.66 -1.67 -18.96
CA ASN A 103 17.42 -2.20 -19.54
C ASN A 103 17.35 -3.73 -19.51
N THR A 104 18.38 -4.40 -19.00
CA THR A 104 18.53 -5.85 -19.10
C THR A 104 17.81 -6.54 -17.96
N ARG A 105 17.02 -7.56 -18.30
CA ARG A 105 16.38 -8.46 -17.32
C ARG A 105 17.34 -9.60 -17.01
N LEU A 106 17.42 -9.99 -15.74
CA LEU A 106 18.23 -11.16 -15.33
C LEU A 106 17.63 -12.46 -15.86
N PHE A 107 16.32 -12.60 -15.74
CA PHE A 107 15.54 -13.72 -16.28
C PHE A 107 14.10 -13.26 -16.52
N HIS A 108 13.41 -13.92 -17.43
CA HIS A 108 12.02 -13.64 -17.76
C HIS A 108 11.08 -14.47 -16.88
N LEU A 109 10.30 -13.81 -16.03
CA LEU A 109 9.27 -14.49 -15.22
C LEU A 109 7.98 -14.71 -16.00
N ALA A 110 7.57 -13.71 -16.78
CA ALA A 110 6.41 -13.77 -17.66
C ALA A 110 6.57 -12.78 -18.81
N ALA A 111 5.84 -13.00 -19.90
CA ALA A 111 5.69 -12.04 -20.98
C ALA A 111 4.45 -11.16 -20.75
N PRO A 112 4.48 -9.87 -21.17
CA PRO A 112 3.29 -9.05 -21.30
C PRO A 112 2.18 -9.78 -22.07
N ARG A 113 0.99 -9.82 -21.49
CA ARG A 113 -0.18 -10.44 -22.11
C ARG A 113 -0.98 -9.39 -22.86
N ARG A 114 -1.75 -9.83 -23.86
CA ARG A 114 -2.71 -8.95 -24.53
C ARG A 114 -3.62 -8.32 -23.48
N TRP A 115 -3.89 -7.04 -23.65
CA TRP A 115 -4.67 -6.17 -22.77
C TRP A 115 -3.99 -5.77 -21.46
N ASP A 116 -2.76 -6.19 -21.19
CA ASP A 116 -2.01 -5.65 -20.04
C ASP A 116 -1.74 -4.15 -20.24
N VAL A 117 -1.92 -3.38 -19.17
CA VAL A 117 -1.50 -1.97 -19.14
C VAL A 117 -0.05 -1.93 -18.66
N VAL A 118 0.83 -1.40 -19.51
CA VAL A 118 2.28 -1.42 -19.28
C VAL A 118 2.86 -0.02 -19.30
N VAL A 119 3.84 0.21 -18.43
CA VAL A 119 4.69 1.40 -18.46
C VAL A 119 5.99 1.04 -19.16
N PHE A 120 6.42 1.87 -20.10
CA PHE A 120 7.60 1.61 -20.91
C PHE A 120 8.37 2.89 -21.26
N ARG A 121 9.62 2.73 -21.67
CA ARG A 121 10.45 3.81 -22.22
C ARG A 121 10.11 4.02 -23.70
N SER A 122 9.78 5.25 -24.07
CA SER A 122 9.45 5.59 -25.46
C SER A 122 10.59 5.19 -26.41
N THR A 123 10.25 4.64 -27.57
CA THR A 123 11.18 4.44 -28.70
C THR A 123 11.25 5.67 -29.60
N ASP A 124 10.25 6.55 -29.52
CA ASP A 124 10.18 7.77 -30.30
C ASP A 124 11.02 8.89 -29.68
N GLN A 125 11.97 9.41 -30.46
CA GLN A 125 12.81 10.55 -30.07
C GLN A 125 12.06 11.89 -30.13
N ARG A 126 10.94 11.95 -30.87
CA ARG A 126 10.12 13.17 -31.00
C ARG A 126 9.21 13.38 -29.81
N THR A 127 8.93 12.34 -29.04
CA THR A 127 8.09 12.45 -27.84
C THR A 127 8.88 13.12 -26.71
N PRO A 128 8.44 14.28 -26.18
CA PRO A 128 9.15 14.99 -25.10
C PRO A 128 9.18 14.17 -23.79
N ARG A 129 8.29 13.19 -23.65
CA ARG A 129 8.22 12.29 -22.49
C ARG A 129 8.96 10.98 -22.75
N ARG A 130 9.94 10.69 -21.87
CA ARG A 130 10.73 9.45 -21.94
C ARG A 130 9.99 8.20 -21.47
N VAL A 131 8.92 8.34 -20.69
CA VAL A 131 8.16 7.22 -20.11
C VAL A 131 6.68 7.38 -20.43
N LEU A 132 6.09 6.32 -20.98
CA LEU A 132 4.71 6.28 -21.43
C LEU A 132 3.98 5.09 -20.79
N ILE A 133 2.65 5.16 -20.78
CA ILE A 133 1.75 4.10 -20.35
C ILE A 133 0.77 3.79 -21.48
N LYS A 134 0.68 2.53 -21.87
CA LYS A 134 -0.18 2.05 -22.97
C LYS A 134 -0.66 0.63 -22.69
N ARG A 135 -1.63 0.18 -23.47
CA ARG A 135 -2.14 -1.19 -23.44
C ARG A 135 -1.44 -2.05 -24.49
N VAL A 136 -1.10 -3.28 -24.13
CA VAL A 136 -0.57 -4.28 -25.06
C VAL A 136 -1.70 -4.77 -25.96
N VAL A 137 -1.59 -4.54 -27.27
CA VAL A 137 -2.60 -4.95 -28.25
C VAL A 137 -2.07 -6.01 -29.19
N GLY A 138 -0.82 -5.90 -29.67
CA GLY A 138 -0.18 -6.90 -30.52
C GLY A 138 0.98 -7.60 -29.81
N LEU A 139 1.06 -8.92 -29.94
CA LEU A 139 2.10 -9.75 -29.35
C LEU A 139 3.17 -10.15 -30.39
N PRO A 140 4.37 -10.57 -29.96
CA PRO A 140 5.44 -10.95 -30.88
C PRO A 140 5.02 -12.02 -31.89
N GLY A 141 5.24 -11.77 -33.18
CA GLY A 141 4.97 -12.69 -34.28
C GLY A 141 3.57 -12.60 -34.88
N GLU A 142 2.66 -11.82 -34.28
CA GLU A 142 1.28 -11.71 -34.73
C GLU A 142 1.14 -10.75 -35.92
N HIS A 143 0.22 -11.07 -36.84
CA HIS A 143 -0.24 -10.15 -37.86
C HIS A 143 -1.41 -9.33 -37.32
N VAL A 144 -1.15 -8.08 -36.96
CA VAL A 144 -2.14 -7.16 -36.39
C VAL A 144 -2.73 -6.28 -37.49
N GLN A 145 -4.06 -6.22 -37.54
CA GLN A 145 -4.79 -5.29 -38.39
C GLN A 145 -5.88 -4.56 -37.61
N ILE A 146 -5.93 -3.24 -37.77
CA ILE A 146 -6.92 -2.35 -37.17
C ILE A 146 -7.79 -1.85 -38.31
N ARG A 147 -9.06 -2.25 -38.31
CA ARG A 147 -10.05 -1.91 -39.34
C ARG A 147 -11.42 -1.79 -38.68
N ASP A 148 -12.23 -0.85 -39.14
CA ASP A 148 -13.57 -0.59 -38.59
C ASP A 148 -13.54 -0.47 -37.06
N GLU A 149 -12.52 0.23 -36.56
CA GLU A 149 -12.27 0.49 -35.13
C GLU A 149 -11.96 -0.75 -34.27
N LYS A 150 -11.78 -1.92 -34.91
CA LYS A 150 -11.58 -3.21 -34.27
C LYS A 150 -10.20 -3.78 -34.57
N VAL A 151 -9.73 -4.67 -33.70
CA VAL A 151 -8.44 -5.35 -33.83
C VAL A 151 -8.65 -6.77 -34.32
N TYR A 152 -7.98 -7.08 -35.42
CA TYR A 152 -7.88 -8.41 -36.00
C TYR A 152 -6.46 -8.91 -35.82
N ILE A 153 -6.33 -10.17 -35.39
CA ILE A 153 -5.05 -10.88 -35.26
C ILE A 153 -5.10 -12.07 -36.20
N ASP A 154 -4.16 -12.12 -37.14
CA ASP A 154 -4.09 -13.14 -38.18
C ASP A 154 -5.44 -13.26 -38.96
N GLY A 155 -6.10 -12.12 -39.16
CA GLY A 155 -7.41 -12.01 -39.82
C GLY A 155 -8.63 -12.29 -38.93
N VAL A 156 -8.44 -12.74 -37.68
CA VAL A 156 -9.52 -13.06 -36.75
C VAL A 156 -9.79 -11.88 -35.81
N LEU A 157 -11.06 -11.48 -35.68
CA LEU A 157 -11.47 -10.43 -34.73
C LEU A 157 -11.15 -10.87 -33.30
N VAL A 158 -10.38 -10.06 -32.57
CA VAL A 158 -10.09 -10.31 -31.15
C VAL A 158 -10.91 -9.37 -30.29
N GLU A 159 -11.85 -9.93 -29.54
CA GLU A 159 -12.68 -9.16 -28.63
C GLU A 159 -11.92 -8.76 -27.34
N PRO A 160 -12.09 -7.51 -26.88
CA PRO A 160 -11.68 -7.11 -25.55
C PRO A 160 -12.40 -7.90 -24.43
N PRO A 161 -11.79 -7.97 -23.23
CA PRO A 161 -12.50 -8.41 -22.03
C PRO A 161 -13.81 -7.64 -21.84
N PRO A 162 -14.87 -8.25 -21.26
CA PRO A 162 -16.20 -7.63 -21.18
C PRO A 162 -16.21 -6.21 -20.60
N GLN A 163 -15.35 -5.94 -19.62
CA GLN A 163 -15.25 -4.64 -18.94
C GLN A 163 -14.60 -3.55 -19.80
N LEU A 164 -14.04 -3.91 -20.96
CA LEU A 164 -13.31 -3.05 -21.87
C LEU A 164 -13.96 -2.96 -23.26
N ARG A 165 -15.04 -3.71 -23.53
CA ARG A 165 -15.70 -3.72 -24.84
C ARG A 165 -16.20 -2.35 -25.26
N ASP A 166 -16.81 -1.61 -24.32
CA ASP A 166 -17.32 -0.25 -24.57
C ASP A 166 -16.24 0.84 -24.45
N VAL A 167 -15.02 0.43 -24.09
CA VAL A 167 -13.89 1.34 -23.85
C VAL A 167 -12.91 1.32 -25.02
N LEU A 168 -12.63 0.14 -25.58
CA LEU A 168 -11.60 -0.03 -26.60
C LEU A 168 -12.20 0.07 -28.00
N CYS A 169 -12.08 1.26 -28.58
CA CYS A 169 -12.35 1.56 -29.98
C CYS A 169 -11.07 2.12 -30.61
N TYR A 170 -10.51 1.44 -31.62
CA TYR A 170 -9.22 1.78 -32.21
C TYR A 170 -9.38 2.43 -33.60
N THR A 171 -9.61 3.74 -33.64
CA THR A 171 -9.64 4.50 -34.90
C THR A 171 -8.32 4.46 -35.69
N THR A 172 -8.40 4.68 -37.01
CA THR A 172 -7.26 4.87 -37.92
C THR A 172 -6.98 6.34 -38.22
N GLN A 173 -7.68 7.27 -37.55
CA GLN A 173 -7.50 8.70 -37.64
C GLN A 173 -7.12 9.24 -36.27
N LEU A 174 -6.04 10.03 -36.18
CA LEU A 174 -5.71 10.75 -34.95
C LEU A 174 -6.37 12.12 -34.97
N GLU A 175 -7.04 12.44 -33.87
CA GLU A 175 -7.55 13.76 -33.58
C GLU A 175 -6.60 14.43 -32.59
N PRO A 176 -6.02 15.61 -32.90
CA PRO A 176 -5.25 16.35 -31.92
C PRO A 176 -6.12 16.68 -30.70
N SER A 177 -5.52 16.68 -29.50
CA SER A 177 -6.26 17.05 -28.29
C SER A 177 -6.72 18.52 -28.36
N GLU A 178 -7.80 18.87 -27.67
CA GLU A 178 -8.28 20.26 -27.59
C GLU A 178 -7.18 21.22 -27.12
N ALA A 179 -6.39 20.83 -26.11
CA ALA A 179 -5.27 21.63 -25.63
C ALA A 179 -4.19 21.84 -26.70
N GLU A 180 -3.87 20.81 -27.48
CA GLU A 180 -2.92 20.91 -28.59
C GLU A 180 -3.45 21.80 -29.72
N LEU A 181 -4.73 21.64 -30.09
CA LEU A 181 -5.39 22.47 -31.09
C LEU A 181 -5.37 23.95 -30.70
N LYS A 182 -5.66 24.26 -29.44
CA LYS A 182 -5.61 25.62 -28.89
C LYS A 182 -4.20 26.21 -28.99
N ARG A 183 -3.17 25.48 -28.53
CA ARG A 183 -1.77 25.93 -28.62
C ARG A 183 -1.35 26.14 -30.08
N ARG A 184 -1.61 25.18 -30.97
CA ARG A 184 -1.33 25.31 -32.40
C ARG A 184 -2.07 26.47 -33.07
N THR A 185 -3.29 26.77 -32.62
CA THR A 185 -4.04 27.93 -33.10
C THR A 185 -3.30 29.23 -32.78
N LEU A 186 -2.74 29.37 -31.57
CA LEU A 186 -1.90 30.52 -31.22
C LEU A 186 -0.59 30.54 -32.03
N GLU A 187 -0.01 29.38 -32.32
CA GLU A 187 1.20 29.28 -33.16
C GLU A 187 0.95 29.69 -34.62
N LEU A 188 -0.27 29.53 -35.15
CA LEU A 188 -0.62 30.01 -36.48
C LEU A 188 -0.43 31.54 -36.61
N GLY A 189 -0.72 32.30 -35.56
CA GLY A 189 -0.49 33.75 -35.53
C GLY A 189 0.99 34.13 -35.42
N LYS A 190 1.81 33.30 -34.75
CA LYS A 190 3.26 33.51 -34.69
C LYS A 190 3.96 33.24 -36.01
N ARG A 191 3.43 32.29 -36.79
CA ARG A 191 3.91 32.06 -38.15
C ARG A 191 3.41 33.22 -39.00
N ASN A 192 4.30 34.11 -39.40
CA ASN A 192 4.01 35.29 -40.21
C ASN A 192 3.62 34.94 -41.67
N ARG A 193 2.90 33.82 -41.86
CA ARG A 193 2.46 33.23 -43.12
C ARG A 193 1.17 32.45 -42.91
N PRO A 194 0.17 32.61 -43.80
CA PRO A 194 -1.03 31.78 -43.79
C PRO A 194 -0.72 30.29 -43.90
N HIS A 195 -1.53 29.48 -43.25
CA HIS A 195 -1.43 28.03 -43.28
C HIS A 195 -1.71 27.54 -44.72
N PRO A 196 -0.88 26.65 -45.31
CA PRO A 196 -1.00 26.27 -46.73
C PRO A 196 -2.37 25.68 -47.12
N ALA A 197 -3.09 25.07 -46.19
CA ALA A 197 -4.43 24.53 -46.42
C ALA A 197 -5.56 25.58 -46.36
N LEU A 198 -5.26 26.84 -46.00
CA LEU A 198 -6.23 27.92 -45.92
C LEU A 198 -6.08 28.86 -47.12
N ASN A 199 -7.20 29.21 -47.75
CA ASN A 199 -7.21 30.19 -48.82
C ASN A 199 -7.09 31.61 -48.23
N SER A 200 -5.96 32.28 -48.47
CA SER A 200 -5.69 33.64 -47.98
C SER A 200 -6.64 34.70 -48.53
N GLU A 201 -7.26 34.44 -49.68
CA GLU A 201 -8.23 35.36 -50.30
C GLU A 201 -9.62 35.28 -49.67
N ASN A 202 -9.87 34.25 -48.84
CA ASN A 202 -11.15 34.10 -48.18
C ASN A 202 -11.28 35.08 -46.99
N ARG A 203 -12.35 35.88 -46.96
CA ARG A 203 -12.61 36.88 -45.91
C ARG A 203 -12.62 36.32 -44.49
N THR A 204 -13.12 35.10 -44.30
CA THR A 204 -13.11 34.42 -42.99
C THR A 204 -11.70 34.05 -42.56
N VAL A 205 -10.84 33.62 -43.50
CA VAL A 205 -9.42 33.33 -43.23
C VAL A 205 -8.66 34.61 -42.89
N GLN A 206 -8.91 35.70 -43.62
CA GLN A 206 -8.33 37.02 -43.31
C GLN A 206 -8.74 37.51 -41.92
N THR A 207 -10.01 37.31 -41.55
CA THR A 207 -10.51 37.64 -40.20
C THR A 207 -9.79 36.84 -39.13
N LEU A 208 -9.61 35.53 -39.33
CA LEU A 208 -8.84 34.67 -38.43
C LEU A 208 -7.41 35.20 -38.23
N TYR A 209 -6.68 35.50 -39.31
CA TYR A 209 -5.30 35.99 -39.19
C TYR A 209 -5.21 37.36 -38.52
N ALA A 210 -6.13 38.28 -38.81
CA ALA A 210 -6.19 39.57 -38.13
C ALA A 210 -6.47 39.44 -36.62
N GLU A 211 -7.32 38.50 -36.22
CA GLU A 211 -7.56 38.18 -34.80
C GLU A 211 -6.32 37.55 -34.16
N LEU A 212 -5.67 36.60 -34.84
CA LEU A 212 -4.47 35.94 -34.36
C LEU A 212 -3.28 36.90 -34.19
N ASP A 213 -3.10 37.86 -35.10
CA ASP A 213 -2.07 38.89 -35.00
C ASP A 213 -2.28 39.78 -33.77
N ARG A 214 -3.54 40.14 -33.48
CA ARG A 214 -3.88 40.89 -32.26
C ARG A 214 -3.56 40.08 -31.00
N LEU A 215 -3.85 38.78 -31.01
CA LEU A 215 -3.52 37.91 -29.88
C LEU A 215 -2.02 37.74 -29.72
N ALA A 216 -1.26 37.64 -30.81
CA ALA A 216 0.20 37.51 -30.78
C ALA A 216 0.87 38.68 -30.04
N ALA A 217 0.30 39.89 -30.15
CA ALA A 217 0.77 41.07 -29.42
C ALA A 217 0.57 40.96 -27.89
N LEU A 218 -0.44 40.19 -27.42
CA LEU A 218 -0.77 40.10 -25.99
C LEU A 218 0.19 39.25 -25.16
N PHE A 219 0.99 38.38 -25.79
CA PHE A 219 1.93 37.51 -25.09
C PHE A 219 3.40 37.74 -25.45
N ASP A 220 3.71 38.90 -26.04
CA ASP A 220 5.02 39.59 -26.07
C ASP A 220 6.24 38.67 -26.23
N GLY A 221 6.39 38.06 -27.40
CA GLY A 221 7.56 37.23 -27.73
C GLY A 221 7.62 35.86 -27.04
N ARG A 222 6.90 35.63 -25.94
CA ARG A 222 6.87 34.34 -25.21
C ARG A 222 6.53 33.19 -26.14
N GLU A 223 7.25 32.08 -26.02
CA GLU A 223 6.90 30.86 -26.75
C GLU A 223 5.54 30.33 -26.27
N VAL A 224 4.70 29.87 -27.21
CA VAL A 224 3.37 29.31 -26.87
C VAL A 224 3.52 28.13 -25.90
N GLY A 225 4.61 27.36 -26.02
CA GLY A 225 4.91 26.26 -25.10
C GLY A 225 5.08 26.67 -23.63
N SER A 226 5.41 27.93 -23.35
CA SER A 226 5.60 28.47 -21.99
C SER A 226 4.31 28.93 -21.30
N LEU A 227 3.20 29.02 -22.05
CA LEU A 227 1.92 29.47 -21.53
C LEU A 227 1.25 28.40 -20.66
N SER A 228 0.62 28.82 -19.57
CA SER A 228 -0.25 27.96 -18.76
C SER A 228 -1.58 27.68 -19.47
N GLU A 229 -2.22 26.54 -19.19
CA GLU A 229 -3.50 26.18 -19.81
C GLU A 229 -4.60 27.25 -19.64
N PRO A 230 -4.79 27.89 -18.45
CA PRO A 230 -5.77 28.95 -18.31
C PRO A 230 -5.48 30.19 -19.16
N GLU A 231 -4.20 30.54 -19.36
CA GLU A 231 -3.81 31.64 -20.26
C GLU A 231 -4.15 31.30 -21.71
N VAL A 232 -3.85 30.08 -22.14
CA VAL A 232 -4.19 29.59 -23.49
C VAL A 232 -5.70 29.64 -23.71
N ASP A 233 -6.48 29.19 -22.74
CA ASP A 233 -7.95 29.22 -22.80
C ASP A 233 -8.49 30.65 -22.90
N ALA A 234 -7.96 31.58 -22.10
CA ALA A 234 -8.37 32.98 -22.11
C ALA A 234 -8.03 33.68 -23.44
N LEU A 235 -6.88 33.37 -24.05
CA LEU A 235 -6.49 33.90 -25.36
C LEU A 235 -7.39 33.34 -26.47
N ILE A 236 -7.61 32.01 -26.49
CA ILE A 236 -8.46 31.38 -27.49
C ILE A 236 -9.92 31.83 -27.38
N ALA A 237 -10.41 32.14 -26.18
CA ALA A 237 -11.77 32.65 -25.98
C ALA A 237 -12.03 34.01 -26.64
N GLN A 238 -10.99 34.78 -26.95
CA GLN A 238 -11.11 36.06 -27.67
C GLN A 238 -11.32 35.91 -29.18
N LEU A 239 -11.03 34.74 -29.74
CA LEU A 239 -11.29 34.45 -31.16
C LEU A 239 -12.79 34.27 -31.40
N SER A 240 -13.27 34.79 -32.53
CA SER A 240 -14.67 34.58 -32.92
C SER A 240 -14.97 33.08 -33.08
N PRO A 241 -16.24 32.64 -32.85
CA PRO A 241 -16.60 31.23 -33.02
C PRO A 241 -16.25 30.68 -34.42
N VAL A 242 -16.36 31.54 -35.45
CA VAL A 242 -16.05 31.19 -36.83
C VAL A 242 -14.54 31.02 -37.01
N SER A 243 -13.72 31.95 -36.52
CA SER A 243 -12.25 31.84 -36.54
C SER A 243 -11.77 30.57 -35.85
N ARG A 244 -12.33 30.25 -34.68
CA ARG A 244 -12.02 29.01 -33.95
C ARG A 244 -12.35 27.76 -34.76
N ALA A 245 -13.50 27.73 -35.43
CA ALA A 245 -13.91 26.60 -36.27
C ALA A 245 -12.97 26.43 -37.49
N VAL A 246 -12.59 27.53 -38.14
CA VAL A 246 -11.66 27.50 -39.30
C VAL A 246 -10.27 27.04 -38.89
N ALA A 247 -9.71 27.61 -37.82
CA ALA A 247 -8.41 27.21 -37.29
C ALA A 247 -8.40 25.73 -36.89
N ARG A 248 -9.43 25.28 -36.17
CA ARG A 248 -9.61 23.88 -35.79
C ARG A 248 -9.65 22.97 -37.02
N GLY A 249 -10.47 23.28 -38.02
CA GLY A 249 -10.61 22.46 -39.23
C GLY A 249 -9.30 22.33 -40.01
N ALA A 250 -8.56 23.43 -40.16
CA ALA A 250 -7.26 23.43 -40.85
C ALA A 250 -6.21 22.61 -40.09
N LEU A 251 -6.08 22.86 -38.78
CA LEU A 251 -5.07 22.20 -37.94
C LEU A 251 -5.35 20.71 -37.73
N THR A 252 -6.62 20.32 -37.63
CA THR A 252 -7.03 18.90 -37.54
C THR A 252 -6.61 18.14 -38.80
N ARG A 253 -6.82 18.73 -39.98
CA ARG A 253 -6.36 18.14 -41.25
C ARG A 253 -4.84 18.09 -41.33
N GLU A 254 -4.14 19.18 -41.02
CA GLU A 254 -2.67 19.23 -41.06
C GLU A 254 -2.03 18.18 -40.12
N THR A 255 -2.51 18.08 -38.89
CA THR A 255 -2.01 17.08 -37.93
C THR A 255 -2.26 15.66 -38.42
N SER A 256 -3.41 15.37 -39.03
CA SER A 256 -3.69 14.06 -39.65
C SER A 256 -2.64 13.68 -40.72
N TRP A 257 -2.19 14.63 -41.55
CA TRP A 257 -1.10 14.40 -42.52
C TRP A 257 0.28 14.20 -41.88
N MET A 258 0.54 14.90 -40.77
CA MET A 258 1.81 14.84 -40.03
C MET A 258 1.97 13.49 -39.29
N TYR A 259 0.86 12.84 -38.95
CA TYR A 259 0.80 11.56 -38.25
C TYR A 259 0.37 10.43 -39.18
N ARG A 260 1.21 10.07 -40.17
CA ARG A 260 0.98 8.83 -40.93
C ARG A 260 1.07 7.62 -40.00
N LEU A 261 -0.09 7.07 -39.68
CA LEU A 261 -0.22 5.84 -38.92
C LEU A 261 0.08 4.66 -39.85
N ASN A 262 1.19 3.98 -39.60
CA ASN A 262 1.62 2.87 -40.45
C ASN A 262 1.30 1.52 -39.81
N TYR A 263 1.60 1.39 -38.52
CA TYR A 263 1.69 0.11 -37.84
C TYR A 263 0.32 -0.41 -37.42
N GLY A 264 0.03 -1.66 -37.80
CA GLY A 264 -1.25 -2.32 -37.56
C GLY A 264 -2.39 -1.81 -38.44
N ILE A 265 -2.18 -0.85 -39.35
CA ILE A 265 -3.24 -0.31 -40.23
C ILE A 265 -3.08 -0.84 -41.65
N HIS A 266 -1.85 -0.83 -42.16
CA HIS A 266 -1.59 -1.35 -43.51
C HIS A 266 -1.62 -2.88 -43.54
N PRO A 267 -2.22 -3.49 -44.59
CA PRO A 267 -2.25 -4.94 -44.73
C PRO A 267 -0.87 -5.58 -44.92
N GLY A 268 0.06 -4.83 -45.53
CA GLY A 268 1.41 -5.32 -45.83
C GLY A 268 2.17 -5.69 -44.56
N SER A 269 2.88 -6.82 -44.61
CA SER A 269 3.56 -7.43 -43.46
C SER A 269 4.59 -6.52 -42.81
N VAL A 270 5.17 -5.58 -43.57
CA VAL A 270 6.15 -4.58 -43.09
C VAL A 270 5.66 -3.82 -41.86
N PHE A 271 4.36 -3.49 -41.82
CA PHE A 271 3.77 -2.70 -40.75
C PHE A 271 2.69 -3.44 -39.96
N SER A 272 2.31 -4.66 -40.35
CA SER A 272 1.29 -5.44 -39.64
C SER A 272 1.86 -6.62 -38.86
N VAL A 273 3.04 -7.14 -39.18
CA VAL A 273 3.65 -8.25 -38.41
C VAL A 273 4.51 -7.70 -37.28
N VAL A 274 4.14 -8.02 -36.03
CA VAL A 274 4.90 -7.61 -34.85
C VAL A 274 6.21 -8.40 -34.79
N PRO A 275 7.40 -7.75 -34.75
CA PRO A 275 8.66 -8.46 -34.65
C PRO A 275 8.79 -9.29 -33.38
N ARG A 276 9.62 -10.34 -33.42
CA ARG A 276 9.94 -11.15 -32.24
C ARG A 276 10.52 -10.26 -31.12
N GLY A 277 10.05 -10.47 -29.90
CA GLY A 277 10.47 -9.69 -28.74
C GLY A 277 9.94 -8.25 -28.68
N CYS A 278 9.07 -7.85 -29.61
CA CYS A 278 8.42 -6.54 -29.63
C CYS A 278 6.91 -6.63 -29.43
N TYR A 279 6.30 -5.51 -29.10
CA TYR A 279 4.86 -5.38 -28.85
C TYR A 279 4.28 -4.17 -29.59
N LEU A 280 3.02 -4.28 -30.02
CA LEU A 280 2.24 -3.13 -30.46
C LEU A 280 1.46 -2.60 -29.25
N LEU A 281 1.75 -1.38 -28.82
CA LEU A 281 1.15 -0.76 -27.65
C LEU A 281 0.24 0.40 -28.07
N LEU A 282 -1.03 0.37 -27.69
CA LEU A 282 -2.03 1.38 -28.06
C LEU A 282 -2.60 2.07 -26.82
N GLY A 283 -3.05 3.32 -26.98
CA GLY A 283 -3.80 4.01 -25.93
C GLY A 283 -5.27 3.69 -25.99
N ASP A 284 -5.94 3.65 -24.84
CA ASP A 284 -7.38 3.39 -24.77
C ASP A 284 -8.19 4.55 -25.38
N ASN A 285 -7.70 5.79 -25.25
CA ASN A 285 -8.24 6.94 -25.95
C ASN A 285 -7.61 7.04 -27.34
N SER A 286 -8.02 6.14 -28.23
CA SER A 286 -7.36 5.90 -29.51
C SER A 286 -7.17 7.14 -30.36
N ALA A 287 -8.19 8.00 -30.50
CA ALA A 287 -8.12 9.21 -31.32
C ALA A 287 -7.09 10.22 -30.78
N HIS A 288 -6.89 10.27 -29.46
CA HIS A 288 -5.99 11.20 -28.79
C HIS A 288 -4.72 10.50 -28.25
N SER A 289 -4.32 9.39 -28.86
CA SER A 289 -3.19 8.58 -28.41
C SER A 289 -2.08 8.55 -29.46
N VAL A 290 -1.00 9.28 -29.16
CA VAL A 290 0.30 9.03 -29.81
C VAL A 290 0.84 7.70 -29.27
N ASP A 291 0.83 6.67 -30.12
CA ASP A 291 1.17 5.29 -29.77
C ASP A 291 1.84 4.52 -30.90
N SER A 292 1.97 3.19 -30.76
CA SER A 292 2.73 2.36 -31.70
C SER A 292 2.24 2.44 -33.14
N ARG A 293 0.98 2.83 -33.41
CA ARG A 293 0.51 3.07 -34.79
C ARG A 293 1.38 4.10 -35.53
N LEU A 294 1.95 5.05 -34.78
CA LEU A 294 2.82 6.10 -35.30
C LEU A 294 4.31 5.71 -35.25
N TYR A 295 4.83 5.43 -34.06
CA TYR A 295 6.29 5.26 -33.84
C TYR A 295 6.78 3.81 -33.89
N GLY A 296 5.86 2.86 -34.08
CA GLY A 296 6.19 1.46 -34.30
C GLY A 296 6.33 0.61 -33.04
N TRP A 297 7.05 -0.49 -33.23
CA TRP A 297 7.11 -1.59 -32.28
C TRP A 297 7.92 -1.25 -31.04
N VAL A 298 7.46 -1.71 -29.88
CA VAL A 298 8.14 -1.49 -28.60
C VAL A 298 8.88 -2.75 -28.17
N PRO A 299 10.22 -2.73 -28.05
CA PRO A 299 10.99 -3.88 -27.58
C PRO A 299 10.66 -4.25 -26.13
N ASN A 300 10.67 -5.54 -25.79
CA ASN A 300 10.42 -6.03 -24.43
C ASN A 300 11.32 -5.38 -23.35
N GLY A 301 12.57 -5.06 -23.71
CA GLY A 301 13.51 -4.37 -22.81
C GLY A 301 13.05 -2.98 -22.38
N HIS A 302 12.22 -2.31 -23.19
CA HIS A 302 11.68 -0.99 -22.87
C HIS A 302 10.53 -1.05 -21.85
N ILE A 303 9.86 -2.19 -21.69
CA ILE A 303 8.68 -2.35 -20.82
C ILE A 303 9.06 -2.44 -19.34
N LEU A 304 8.97 -1.33 -18.62
CA LEU A 304 9.38 -1.19 -17.21
C LEU A 304 8.61 -2.11 -16.26
N GLY A 305 7.31 -2.29 -16.50
CA GLY A 305 6.47 -3.16 -15.67
C GLY A 305 4.98 -3.04 -16.01
N ARG A 306 4.18 -3.83 -15.30
CA ARG A 306 2.71 -3.86 -15.45
C ARG A 306 2.04 -2.92 -14.45
N ALA A 307 1.21 -2.00 -14.92
CA ALA A 307 0.35 -1.21 -14.05
C ALA A 307 -0.74 -2.11 -13.47
N PHE A 308 -0.88 -2.14 -12.15
CA PHE A 308 -1.82 -3.05 -11.48
C PHE A 308 -2.87 -2.35 -10.63
N CYS A 309 -2.65 -1.09 -10.23
CA CYS A 309 -3.58 -0.39 -9.35
C CYS A 309 -3.51 1.12 -9.58
N ILE A 310 -4.67 1.79 -9.62
CA ILE A 310 -4.81 3.22 -9.39
C ILE A 310 -4.93 3.41 -7.88
N PHE A 311 -3.94 4.05 -7.25
CA PHE A 311 -3.96 4.24 -5.80
C PHE A 311 -4.42 5.65 -5.38
N TRP A 312 -4.36 6.61 -6.31
CA TRP A 312 -4.79 8.00 -6.11
C TRP A 312 -5.45 8.53 -7.38
N PRO A 313 -6.53 9.35 -7.27
CA PRO A 313 -7.17 9.81 -6.03
C PRO A 313 -7.96 8.71 -5.32
N PHE A 314 -8.17 8.85 -4.00
CA PHE A 314 -8.77 7.77 -3.18
C PHE A 314 -10.17 7.33 -3.65
N GLY A 315 -10.95 8.26 -4.21
CA GLY A 315 -12.29 7.99 -4.76
C GLY A 315 -12.29 7.28 -6.12
N ARG A 316 -11.14 7.21 -6.81
CA ARG A 316 -10.97 6.49 -8.08
C ARG A 316 -10.04 5.29 -7.98
N ARG A 317 -9.80 4.80 -6.76
CA ARG A 317 -8.97 3.61 -6.56
C ARG A 317 -9.57 2.43 -7.30
N ARG A 318 -8.76 1.80 -8.13
CA ARG A 318 -9.19 0.68 -8.95
C ARG A 318 -8.06 -0.31 -9.15
N ASP A 319 -8.40 -1.58 -9.03
CA ASP A 319 -7.53 -2.67 -9.43
C ASP A 319 -7.64 -2.91 -10.94
N LEU A 320 -6.51 -2.88 -11.63
CA LEU A 320 -6.41 -3.07 -13.08
C LEU A 320 -6.19 -4.53 -13.46
N THR A 321 -5.96 -5.41 -12.49
CA THR A 321 -5.64 -6.83 -12.69
C THR A 321 -6.79 -7.77 -12.38
N GLY A 322 -7.80 -7.30 -11.64
CA GLY A 322 -8.86 -8.15 -11.10
C GLY A 322 -8.43 -8.99 -9.90
N PHE A 323 -7.20 -8.82 -9.39
CA PHE A 323 -6.73 -9.50 -8.17
C PHE A 323 -7.72 -9.37 -7.00
N SER A 324 -8.24 -8.17 -6.77
CA SER A 324 -9.18 -7.84 -5.68
C SER A 324 -10.52 -8.57 -5.77
N THR A 325 -10.93 -9.07 -6.95
CA THR A 325 -12.17 -9.84 -7.11
C THR A 325 -11.95 -11.33 -6.85
N THR A 326 -10.72 -11.82 -6.93
CA THR A 326 -10.39 -13.22 -6.63
C THR A 326 -10.61 -13.54 -5.14
N ALA A 327 -10.95 -14.79 -4.81
CA ALA A 327 -11.11 -15.23 -3.42
C ALA A 327 -9.82 -15.01 -2.60
N TRP A 328 -8.67 -15.35 -3.18
CA TRP A 328 -7.36 -15.13 -2.58
C TRP A 328 -7.03 -13.65 -2.39
N GLY A 329 -7.36 -12.80 -3.36
CA GLY A 329 -7.15 -11.35 -3.24
C GLY A 329 -7.99 -10.74 -2.12
N ARG A 330 -9.27 -11.15 -1.99
CA ARG A 330 -10.12 -10.71 -0.87
C ARG A 330 -9.58 -11.17 0.48
N LEU A 331 -9.11 -12.42 0.57
CA LEU A 331 -8.48 -12.96 1.78
C LEU A 331 -7.20 -12.15 2.14
N ALA A 332 -6.36 -11.84 1.16
CA ALA A 332 -5.13 -11.09 1.40
C ALA A 332 -5.39 -9.63 1.81
N LEU A 333 -6.32 -8.94 1.14
CA LEU A 333 -6.61 -7.52 1.37
C LEU A 333 -7.44 -7.27 2.62
N TRP A 334 -8.37 -8.16 2.96
CA TRP A 334 -9.33 -7.95 4.04
C TRP A 334 -9.24 -9.02 5.12
N GLY A 335 -9.11 -10.29 4.72
CA GLY A 335 -9.09 -11.42 5.65
C GLY A 335 -7.88 -11.44 6.58
N ILE A 336 -6.65 -11.36 6.05
CA ILE A 336 -5.43 -11.35 6.87
C ILE A 336 -5.38 -10.12 7.79
N PRO A 337 -5.62 -8.88 7.33
CA PRO A 337 -5.68 -7.73 8.23
C PRO A 337 -6.76 -7.88 9.29
N ALA A 338 -7.97 -8.35 8.96
CA ALA A 338 -9.02 -8.60 9.93
C ALA A 338 -8.62 -9.67 10.95
N LEU A 339 -8.01 -10.77 10.50
CA LEU A 339 -7.49 -11.83 11.36
C LEU A 339 -6.40 -11.30 12.31
N LEU A 340 -5.49 -10.46 11.82
CA LEU A 340 -4.45 -9.83 12.63
C LEU A 340 -5.05 -8.88 13.67
N VAL A 341 -6.06 -8.09 13.29
CA VAL A 341 -6.79 -7.22 14.22
C VAL A 341 -7.52 -8.05 15.28
N VAL A 342 -8.20 -9.13 14.88
CA VAL A 342 -8.87 -10.05 15.82
C VAL A 342 -7.83 -10.74 16.71
N TYR A 343 -6.72 -11.19 16.16
CA TYR A 343 -5.63 -11.81 16.93
C TYR A 343 -5.05 -10.83 17.96
N GLU A 344 -4.74 -9.59 17.58
CA GLU A 344 -4.25 -8.58 18.52
C GLU A 344 -5.32 -8.17 19.54
N ALA A 345 -6.59 -8.09 19.15
CA ALA A 345 -7.69 -7.88 20.08
C ALA A 345 -7.81 -9.04 21.09
N LEU A 346 -7.78 -10.30 20.63
CA LEU A 346 -7.84 -11.47 21.50
C LEU A 346 -6.61 -11.57 22.42
N ARG A 347 -5.42 -11.34 21.87
CA ARG A 347 -4.14 -11.32 22.59
C ARG A 347 -4.14 -10.27 23.69
N THR A 348 -4.72 -9.10 23.44
CA THR A 348 -4.78 -8.02 24.44
C THR A 348 -5.91 -8.21 25.45
N GLN A 349 -7.04 -8.80 25.06
CA GLN A 349 -8.26 -8.83 25.87
C GLN A 349 -8.54 -10.16 26.59
N VAL A 350 -7.97 -11.29 26.16
CA VAL A 350 -8.44 -12.63 26.60
C VAL A 350 -7.51 -13.27 27.61
N VAL A 351 -6.24 -13.55 27.27
CA VAL A 351 -5.28 -14.20 28.19
C VAL A 351 -3.93 -13.51 28.14
N VAL A 352 -3.40 -13.12 29.30
CA VAL A 352 -2.02 -12.62 29.46
C VAL A 352 -1.25 -13.56 30.38
N SER A 353 0.01 -13.85 30.03
CA SER A 353 0.92 -14.59 30.90
C SER A 353 1.80 -13.66 31.71
N TRP A 354 1.83 -13.79 33.03
CA TRP A 354 2.79 -13.10 33.90
C TRP A 354 3.78 -14.10 34.51
N ARG A 355 5.01 -13.64 34.75
CA ARG A 355 5.98 -14.37 35.57
C ARG A 355 5.84 -13.90 37.01
N VAL A 356 5.81 -14.84 37.93
CA VAL A 356 5.80 -14.54 39.37
C VAL A 356 7.20 -14.09 39.79
N SER A 357 7.34 -12.82 40.16
CA SER A 357 8.62 -12.20 40.54
C SER A 357 8.89 -12.17 42.06
N GLY A 358 7.90 -12.47 42.91
CA GLY A 358 8.00 -12.50 44.38
C GLY A 358 7.38 -13.75 45.01
N ALA A 359 7.38 -13.86 46.34
CA ALA A 359 6.66 -14.92 47.04
C ALA A 359 5.15 -14.77 46.78
N ALA A 360 4.49 -15.82 46.30
CA ALA A 360 3.08 -15.80 45.96
C ALA A 360 2.24 -16.48 47.04
N ALA A 361 1.02 -15.98 47.23
CA ALA A 361 0.11 -16.37 48.29
C ALA A 361 -0.12 -17.88 48.37
N GLY A 362 0.21 -18.47 49.53
CA GLY A 362 -0.24 -19.79 49.96
C GLY A 362 0.22 -20.96 49.08
N GLY A 363 1.35 -21.58 49.43
CA GLY A 363 1.74 -22.97 49.15
C GLY A 363 1.90 -23.45 47.69
N SER A 364 1.17 -22.90 46.72
CA SER A 364 1.02 -23.49 45.38
C SER A 364 1.71 -22.74 44.24
N LEU A 365 2.21 -21.53 44.48
CA LEU A 365 2.85 -20.69 43.46
C LEU A 365 4.29 -20.34 43.85
N ARG A 366 5.26 -20.69 43.01
CA ARG A 366 6.69 -20.44 43.25
C ARG A 366 7.20 -19.26 42.44
N LYS A 367 8.25 -18.60 42.95
CA LYS A 367 9.01 -17.59 42.20
C LYS A 367 9.52 -18.20 40.90
N GLY A 368 9.17 -17.63 39.76
CA GLY A 368 9.51 -18.14 38.43
C GLY A 368 8.35 -18.79 37.66
N ASP A 369 7.24 -19.12 38.32
CA ASP A 369 6.07 -19.71 37.66
C ASP A 369 5.45 -18.76 36.63
N ARG A 370 4.87 -19.32 35.57
CA ARG A 370 4.02 -18.55 34.64
C ARG A 370 2.56 -18.78 34.95
N VAL A 371 1.86 -17.67 35.15
CA VAL A 371 0.44 -17.67 35.47
C VAL A 371 -0.33 -17.09 34.28
N LEU A 372 -1.36 -17.82 33.85
CA LEU A 372 -2.29 -17.37 32.82
C LEU A 372 -3.45 -16.61 33.48
N ILE A 373 -3.56 -15.33 33.12
CA ILE A 373 -4.56 -14.41 33.65
C ILE A 373 -5.65 -14.25 32.58
N ASN A 374 -6.86 -14.71 32.90
CA ASN A 374 -8.05 -14.43 32.10
C ASN A 374 -8.53 -13.01 32.41
N ARG A 375 -8.38 -12.11 31.43
CA ARG A 375 -8.78 -10.71 31.57
C ARG A 375 -10.27 -10.50 31.35
N LEU A 376 -10.95 -11.42 30.64
CA LEU A 376 -12.41 -11.40 30.48
C LEU A 376 -13.16 -11.76 31.77
N ALA A 377 -12.49 -12.39 32.73
CA ALA A 377 -13.12 -12.81 33.99
C ALA A 377 -13.75 -11.65 34.77
N PHE A 378 -13.30 -10.41 34.56
CA PHE A 378 -13.85 -9.20 35.19
C PHE A 378 -14.39 -8.17 34.17
N GLY A 379 -14.63 -8.61 32.93
CA GLY A 379 -15.25 -7.84 31.85
C GLY A 379 -14.33 -7.46 30.69
N LEU A 380 -14.93 -7.13 29.54
CA LEU A 380 -14.22 -6.70 28.34
C LEU A 380 -13.81 -5.23 28.47
N ARG A 381 -12.51 -4.90 28.36
CA ARG A 381 -12.07 -3.50 28.39
C ARG A 381 -12.16 -2.91 26.99
N VAL A 382 -12.97 -1.88 26.81
CA VAL A 382 -13.02 -1.14 25.53
C VAL A 382 -11.67 -0.42 25.33
N PRO A 383 -10.96 -0.66 24.20
CA PRO A 383 -9.76 0.10 23.87
C PRO A 383 -10.06 1.61 23.88
N PHE A 384 -9.18 2.43 24.45
CA PHE A 384 -9.26 3.91 24.50
C PHE A 384 -10.37 4.53 25.37
N ALA A 385 -11.32 3.75 25.92
CA ALA A 385 -12.31 4.27 26.84
C ALA A 385 -11.77 4.36 28.28
N ARG A 386 -11.88 5.54 28.92
CA ARG A 386 -11.51 5.72 30.35
C ARG A 386 -12.48 5.05 31.32
N ARG A 387 -13.69 4.70 30.88
CA ARG A 387 -14.72 4.02 31.68
C ARG A 387 -15.49 3.04 30.80
N GLY A 388 -15.59 1.79 31.25
CA GLY A 388 -16.50 0.80 30.67
C GLY A 388 -15.85 -0.56 30.49
N THR A 389 -16.02 -1.45 31.48
CA THR A 389 -16.03 -2.90 31.22
C THR A 389 -17.46 -3.33 30.92
N ILE A 390 -17.65 -3.99 29.78
CA ILE A 390 -18.93 -4.60 29.41
C ILE A 390 -18.87 -6.07 29.86
N LEU A 391 -19.90 -6.53 30.59
CA LEU A 391 -19.99 -7.72 31.46
C LEU A 391 -19.26 -7.61 32.80
N ARG A 392 -20.03 -7.59 33.90
CA ARG A 392 -19.59 -7.33 35.28
C ARG A 392 -19.65 -8.60 36.15
N ARG A 393 -18.80 -9.59 35.93
CA ARG A 393 -18.55 -10.56 37.02
C ARG A 393 -17.67 -9.87 38.07
N ALA A 394 -18.16 -9.77 39.31
CA ALA A 394 -17.37 -9.29 40.44
C ALA A 394 -16.46 -10.44 40.94
N PRO A 395 -15.26 -10.13 41.46
CA PRO A 395 -14.43 -11.12 42.16
C PRO A 395 -15.17 -11.71 43.36
N CYS A 396 -15.03 -13.02 43.57
CA CYS A 396 -15.56 -13.71 44.75
C CYS A 396 -14.44 -13.92 45.79
N ARG A 397 -14.80 -14.13 47.07
CA ARG A 397 -13.82 -14.58 48.07
C ARG A 397 -13.19 -15.90 47.61
N GLY A 398 -11.90 -16.06 47.84
CA GLY A 398 -11.10 -17.20 47.39
C GLY A 398 -10.58 -17.11 45.97
N ASP A 399 -11.02 -16.15 45.14
CA ASP A 399 -10.47 -15.95 43.80
C ASP A 399 -9.01 -15.52 43.87
N VAL A 400 -8.15 -16.19 43.07
CA VAL A 400 -6.78 -15.75 42.85
C VAL A 400 -6.80 -14.69 41.74
N VAL A 401 -6.40 -13.48 42.08
CA VAL A 401 -6.47 -12.30 41.20
C VAL A 401 -5.10 -11.68 40.99
N ALA A 402 -4.89 -11.20 39.78
CA ALA A 402 -3.74 -10.39 39.42
C ALA A 402 -4.10 -8.90 39.56
N TYR A 403 -3.25 -8.11 40.24
CA TYR A 403 -3.51 -6.70 40.51
C TYR A 403 -2.26 -5.83 40.43
N ARG A 404 -2.45 -4.50 40.35
CA ARG A 404 -1.36 -3.50 40.34
C ARG A 404 -1.66 -2.37 41.32
N LEU A 405 -0.76 -2.12 42.26
CA LEU A 405 -0.84 -0.99 43.19
C LEU A 405 -0.01 0.18 42.65
N GLY A 406 -0.67 1.26 42.23
CA GLY A 406 0.00 2.47 41.73
C GLY A 406 0.95 2.21 40.55
N ALA A 407 2.15 2.80 40.61
CA ALA A 407 3.23 2.57 39.63
C ALA A 407 4.03 1.28 39.89
N GLY A 408 3.67 0.49 40.91
CA GLY A 408 4.39 -0.70 41.34
C GLY A 408 4.34 -1.87 40.36
N ALA A 409 5.16 -2.89 40.67
CA ALA A 409 5.19 -4.14 39.94
C ALA A 409 3.85 -4.91 40.05
N PRO A 410 3.44 -5.64 39.02
CA PRO A 410 2.26 -6.51 39.08
C PRO A 410 2.40 -7.58 40.18
N ALA A 411 1.33 -7.80 40.94
CA ALA A 411 1.27 -8.79 42.03
C ALA A 411 0.09 -9.76 41.85
N ILE A 412 0.14 -10.89 42.55
CA ILE A 412 -0.90 -11.92 42.57
C ILE A 412 -1.27 -12.16 44.04
N GLY A 413 -2.56 -12.26 44.32
CA GLY A 413 -3.03 -12.59 45.66
C GLY A 413 -4.44 -13.17 45.63
N ARG A 414 -4.89 -13.64 46.80
CA ARG A 414 -6.23 -14.22 46.97
C ARG A 414 -7.17 -13.20 47.58
N VAL A 415 -8.37 -13.07 47.03
CA VAL A 415 -9.41 -12.20 47.57
C VAL A 415 -9.91 -12.79 48.89
N ILE A 416 -9.73 -12.07 49.99
CA ILE A 416 -10.16 -12.48 51.34
C ILE A 416 -11.34 -11.64 51.84
N GLY A 417 -11.53 -10.43 51.32
CA GLY A 417 -12.66 -9.56 51.64
C GLY A 417 -13.21 -8.81 50.42
N LEU A 418 -14.52 -8.64 50.39
CA LEU A 418 -15.28 -7.87 49.42
C LEU A 418 -15.56 -6.46 49.94
N PRO A 419 -15.82 -5.47 49.05
CA PRO A 419 -16.24 -4.15 49.48
C PRO A 419 -17.52 -4.24 50.33
N GLY A 420 -17.51 -3.70 51.55
CA GLY A 420 -18.60 -3.87 52.51
C GLY A 420 -18.28 -4.80 53.69
N ASP A 421 -17.29 -5.69 53.56
CA ASP A 421 -16.98 -6.70 54.58
C ASP A 421 -16.23 -6.10 55.79
N VAL A 422 -16.61 -6.52 57.00
CA VAL A 422 -15.84 -6.29 58.24
C VAL A 422 -14.94 -7.51 58.45
N LEU A 423 -13.64 -7.36 58.26
CA LEU A 423 -12.66 -8.42 58.50
C LEU A 423 -12.09 -8.30 59.92
N PRO A 424 -11.93 -9.41 60.67
CA PRO A 424 -11.20 -9.39 61.93
C PRO A 424 -9.70 -9.22 61.62
N THR A 425 -9.12 -8.08 61.98
CA THR A 425 -7.67 -7.87 61.90
C THR A 425 -6.97 -8.56 63.06
N ALA A 426 -5.95 -9.37 62.76
CA ALA A 426 -4.93 -9.74 63.73
C ALA A 426 -4.07 -8.50 64.02
N GLY A 427 -3.96 -8.13 65.31
CA GLY A 427 -3.08 -7.06 65.80
C GLY A 427 -3.87 -5.92 66.46
N GLU A 428 -3.62 -5.76 67.76
CA GLU A 428 -4.26 -4.81 68.67
C GLU A 428 -4.11 -3.33 68.23
N HIS A 429 -5.12 -2.55 68.62
CA HIS A 429 -5.31 -1.09 68.49
C HIS A 429 -5.97 -0.56 67.20
N GLY A 430 -7.26 -0.23 67.35
CA GLY A 430 -7.94 0.79 66.54
C GLY A 430 -9.08 0.25 65.66
N ALA A 431 -10.30 0.20 66.20
CA ALA A 431 -11.51 -0.06 65.43
C ALA A 431 -11.72 1.04 64.36
N LEU A 432 -11.77 0.66 63.08
CA LEU A 432 -12.13 1.57 61.99
C LEU A 432 -13.65 1.48 61.67
N GLN A 433 -14.38 2.58 61.90
CA GLN A 433 -15.84 2.71 61.77
C GLN A 433 -16.39 2.85 60.34
N SER A 434 -15.79 2.25 59.30
CA SER A 434 -16.43 2.29 57.96
C SER A 434 -16.03 1.12 57.07
N PRO A 435 -16.99 0.45 56.40
CA PRO A 435 -16.70 -0.68 55.52
C PRO A 435 -15.85 -0.24 54.31
N PRO A 436 -14.85 -1.04 53.90
CA PRO A 436 -13.97 -0.67 52.80
C PRO A 436 -14.75 -0.59 51.48
N ARG A 437 -14.56 0.49 50.70
CA ARG A 437 -15.06 0.62 49.32
C ARG A 437 -14.23 -0.20 48.29
N GLU A 438 -13.24 -0.94 48.76
CA GLU A 438 -12.22 -1.65 47.96
C GLU A 438 -12.12 -3.13 48.35
N TYR A 439 -11.57 -3.97 47.47
CA TYR A 439 -11.37 -5.40 47.73
C TYR A 439 -10.16 -5.61 48.65
N VAL A 440 -10.18 -6.62 49.51
CA VAL A 440 -9.03 -6.98 50.35
C VAL A 440 -8.39 -8.25 49.79
N VAL A 441 -7.11 -8.15 49.44
CA VAL A 441 -6.33 -9.21 48.78
C VAL A 441 -5.09 -9.54 49.60
N SER A 442 -4.91 -10.82 49.93
CA SER A 442 -3.69 -11.32 50.62
C SER A 442 -2.67 -11.83 49.59
N PRO A 443 -1.42 -11.31 49.58
CA PRO A 443 -0.32 -11.82 48.77
C PRO A 443 0.41 -13.03 49.40
N GLY A 444 0.05 -13.48 50.61
CA GLY A 444 0.96 -14.31 51.41
C GLY A 444 0.42 -14.87 52.74
N GLY A 445 -0.83 -15.36 52.80
CA GLY A 445 -1.43 -15.81 54.08
C GLY A 445 -2.02 -14.64 54.88
N GLU A 446 -2.77 -14.97 55.94
CA GLU A 446 -3.75 -14.08 56.58
C GLU A 446 -3.15 -12.80 57.24
N CYS A 447 -1.83 -12.74 57.42
CA CYS A 447 -1.17 -11.65 58.17
C CYS A 447 -0.82 -10.41 57.33
N GLU A 448 -0.83 -10.45 56.00
CA GLU A 448 -0.53 -9.29 55.15
C GLU A 448 -1.66 -9.08 54.12
N ALA A 449 -2.45 -8.01 54.28
CA ALA A 449 -3.64 -7.76 53.48
C ALA A 449 -3.59 -6.37 52.81
N ALA A 450 -3.73 -6.34 51.48
CA ALA A 450 -3.73 -5.10 50.70
C ALA A 450 -5.15 -4.70 50.26
N ARG A 451 -5.48 -3.41 50.37
CA ARG A 451 -6.73 -2.84 49.80
C ARG A 451 -6.52 -2.53 48.32
N VAL A 452 -7.38 -3.07 47.47
CA VAL A 452 -7.27 -3.01 46.01
C VAL A 452 -8.59 -2.51 45.41
N ALA A 453 -8.59 -1.29 44.90
CA ALA A 453 -9.69 -0.77 44.10
C ALA A 453 -9.98 -1.66 42.88
N ARG A 454 -11.27 -1.81 42.49
CA ARG A 454 -11.66 -2.64 41.32
C ARG A 454 -10.91 -2.32 40.04
N ARG A 455 -10.60 -1.03 39.81
CA ARG A 455 -9.84 -0.54 38.64
C ARG A 455 -8.41 -1.09 38.56
N ASN A 456 -7.86 -1.50 39.70
CA ASN A 456 -6.50 -2.01 39.84
C ASN A 456 -6.42 -3.53 39.65
N LEU A 457 -7.56 -4.23 39.53
CA LEU A 457 -7.62 -5.65 39.18
C LEU A 457 -7.40 -5.85 37.68
N VAL A 458 -6.51 -6.77 37.32
CA VAL A 458 -6.13 -7.05 35.93
C VAL A 458 -6.90 -8.23 35.34
N GLY A 459 -7.16 -9.27 36.14
CA GLY A 459 -7.91 -10.46 35.71
C GLY A 459 -7.83 -11.58 36.74
N ARG A 460 -8.58 -12.66 36.50
CA ARG A 460 -8.56 -13.87 37.35
C ARG A 460 -7.48 -14.82 36.86
N VAL A 461 -6.75 -15.42 37.78
CA VAL A 461 -5.77 -16.47 37.48
C VAL A 461 -6.50 -17.77 37.16
N CYS A 462 -6.31 -18.34 35.97
CA CYS A 462 -7.02 -19.53 35.52
C CYS A 462 -6.18 -20.81 35.48
N ALA A 463 -4.88 -20.69 35.22
CA ALA A 463 -3.98 -21.84 35.13
C ALA A 463 -2.54 -21.44 35.42
N VAL A 464 -1.77 -22.41 35.93
CA VAL A 464 -0.32 -22.30 36.17
C VAL A 464 0.39 -23.24 35.21
N TRP A 465 1.45 -22.75 34.55
CA TRP A 465 2.27 -23.52 33.62
C TRP A 465 3.70 -23.62 34.16
N TRP A 466 4.10 -24.86 34.50
CA TRP A 466 5.40 -25.40 34.98
C TRP A 466 6.64 -24.76 34.32
N PRO A 467 7.88 -25.10 34.69
CA PRO A 467 8.86 -25.50 33.67
C PRO A 467 8.73 -26.99 33.20
N ILE A 468 7.63 -27.36 32.49
CA ILE A 468 7.39 -28.63 31.72
C ILE A 468 6.76 -29.90 32.41
N ASN A 469 5.41 -30.03 32.47
CA ASN A 469 4.57 -31.29 32.43
C ASN A 469 3.23 -31.41 33.21
N ARG A 470 2.69 -30.40 33.89
CA ARG A 470 1.32 -30.43 34.48
C ARG A 470 0.71 -29.03 34.44
N ILE A 471 -0.49 -28.95 33.89
CA ILE A 471 -1.37 -27.78 34.00
C ILE A 471 -2.22 -28.02 35.24
N HIS A 472 -2.00 -27.25 36.31
CA HIS A 472 -2.91 -27.25 37.46
C HIS A 472 -3.98 -26.16 37.24
N ARG A 473 -5.26 -26.55 37.22
CA ARG A 473 -6.36 -25.59 37.34
C ARG A 473 -6.34 -25.03 38.75
N VAL A 474 -6.31 -23.71 38.87
CA VAL A 474 -6.47 -23.03 40.15
C VAL A 474 -7.97 -23.00 40.45
N GLY A 475 -8.44 -23.97 41.24
CA GLY A 475 -9.82 -24.03 41.72
C GLY A 475 -10.02 -23.21 42.99
N PRO A 476 -11.29 -22.86 43.34
CA PRO A 476 -11.59 -22.39 44.69
C PRO A 476 -11.17 -23.48 45.69
N ALA A 477 -10.61 -23.07 46.83
CA ALA A 477 -10.26 -24.01 47.89
C ALA A 477 -11.53 -24.78 48.30
N ARG A 478 -11.42 -26.11 48.48
CA ARG A 478 -12.44 -26.88 49.19
C ARG A 478 -12.59 -26.24 50.57
N THR A 479 -13.79 -25.77 50.86
CA THR A 479 -14.22 -25.53 52.24
C THR A 479 -14.45 -26.91 52.83
N ASP A 480 -13.42 -27.48 53.43
CA ASP A 480 -13.63 -28.58 54.37
C ASP A 480 -14.30 -27.94 55.59
N GLY A 481 -15.50 -28.44 55.91
CA GLY A 481 -16.39 -27.93 56.95
C GLY A 481 -15.94 -28.28 58.35
#